data_AF-A0A950SZB2-F1
#
_entry.id   AF-A0A950SZB2-F1
#
_cell.length_a   1.000
_cell.length_b   1.000
_cell.length_c   1.000
_cell.angle_alpha   90.00
_cell.angle_beta   90.00
_cell.angle_gamma   90.00
#
_symmetry.space_group_name_H-M   'P 1'
#
loop_
_entity.id
_entity.type
_entity.pdbx_description
1 polymer ?
#
loop_
_entity_poly.entity_id
_entity_poly.type
_entity_poly.pdbx_seq_one_letter_code
_entity_poly.pdbx_strand_id
1 'polypeptide(L)'
;NQKLWIGPNEHYFVYHRNFWPRDPYFAWFDYWLKGEPTGILDEPAVFYSSRAWIEDREGYTPTDWSYAERWPPPDARPRRLYLRGDGSLSADGPGGPSRHYRYDPRRPIPTAGGRNMLIDAGPRDQRAVQALPITV
;
A
#
# COMPACT_ATOMS: atom_id res chain seq x y z
N ASN A 1 -11.32 13.64 16.62
CA ASN A 1 -11.90 13.87 15.28
C ASN A 1 -10.79 13.73 14.24
N GLN A 2 -10.47 12.51 13.84
CA GLN A 2 -9.46 12.23 12.80
C GLN A 2 -10.10 11.35 11.74
N LYS A 3 -9.70 11.56 10.47
CA LYS A 3 -10.13 10.76 9.32
C LYS A 3 -8.91 10.30 8.55
N LEU A 4 -8.91 9.05 8.11
CA LEU A 4 -7.82 8.44 7.34
C LEU A 4 -8.38 7.83 6.06
N TRP A 5 -7.79 8.20 4.92
CA TRP A 5 -8.16 7.68 3.62
C TRP A 5 -6.94 7.06 2.93
N ILE A 6 -7.03 5.78 2.55
CA ILE A 6 -5.93 5.02 1.94
C ILE A 6 -6.40 4.43 0.62
N GLY A 7 -6.01 5.04 -0.50
CA GLY A 7 -6.41 4.57 -1.82
C GLY A 7 -5.30 3.80 -2.57
N PRO A 8 -5.62 3.28 -3.77
CA PRO A 8 -4.69 2.50 -4.58
C PRO A 8 -3.81 3.40 -5.44
N ASN A 9 -2.99 4.25 -4.81
CA ASN A 9 -2.33 5.38 -5.47
C ASN A 9 -0.81 5.28 -5.60
N GLU A 10 -0.30 6.00 -6.60
CA GLU A 10 1.00 6.67 -6.50
C GLU A 10 0.83 8.11 -6.01
N HIS A 11 1.91 8.88 -5.98
CA HIS A 11 1.92 10.21 -5.40
C HIS A 11 0.89 11.18 -6.00
N TYR A 12 0.71 11.19 -7.32
CA TYR A 12 -0.12 12.17 -8.03
C TYR A 12 -1.55 11.71 -8.33
N PHE A 13 -1.80 10.40 -8.34
CA PHE A 13 -3.11 9.86 -8.72
C PHE A 13 -4.25 10.36 -7.82
N VAL A 14 -3.94 10.73 -6.58
CA VAL A 14 -4.88 11.31 -5.61
C VAL A 14 -5.58 12.59 -6.09
N TYR A 15 -4.99 13.31 -7.05
CA TYR A 15 -5.52 14.55 -7.62
C TYR A 15 -6.43 14.33 -8.83
N HIS A 16 -6.55 13.09 -9.31
CA HIS A 16 -7.43 12.79 -10.44
C HIS A 16 -8.90 12.76 -9.99
N ARG A 17 -9.79 13.32 -10.84
CA ARG A 17 -11.23 13.44 -10.55
C ARG A 17 -11.94 12.11 -10.25
N ASN A 18 -11.40 11.00 -10.75
CA ASN A 18 -11.98 9.66 -10.60
C ASN A 18 -11.32 8.85 -9.46
N PHE A 19 -10.43 9.46 -8.68
CA PHE A 19 -9.73 8.76 -7.60
C PHE A 19 -10.64 8.49 -6.39
N TRP A 20 -11.43 9.49 -5.99
CA TRP A 20 -12.22 9.44 -4.77
C TRP A 20 -13.66 8.96 -5.05
N PRO A 21 -14.25 8.09 -4.21
CA PRO A 21 -15.69 7.79 -4.25
C PRO A 21 -16.55 9.06 -4.11
N ARG A 22 -16.06 9.99 -3.29
CA ARG A 22 -16.57 11.35 -3.07
C ARG A 22 -15.40 12.18 -2.55
N ASP A 23 -15.40 13.49 -2.80
CA ASP A 23 -14.36 14.38 -2.27
C ASP A 23 -14.59 14.62 -0.76
N PRO A 24 -13.75 14.09 0.15
CA PRO A 24 -13.98 14.23 1.58
C PRO A 24 -13.46 15.56 2.13
N TYR A 25 -12.61 16.27 1.39
CA TYR A 25 -11.95 17.48 1.86
C TYR A 25 -12.94 18.63 2.00
N PHE A 26 -13.83 18.81 1.03
CA PHE A 26 -14.86 19.84 1.10
C PHE A 26 -15.82 19.61 2.25
N ALA A 27 -16.31 18.38 2.45
CA ALA A 27 -17.19 18.05 3.58
C ALA A 27 -16.53 18.26 4.94
N TRP A 28 -15.22 18.01 5.05
CA TRP A 28 -14.43 18.31 6.24
C TRP A 28 -14.28 19.81 6.48
N PHE A 29 -13.92 20.58 5.45
CA PHE A 29 -13.77 22.02 5.54
C PHE A 29 -15.09 22.74 5.80
N ASP A 30 -16.17 22.32 5.17
CA ASP A 30 -17.51 22.88 5.39
C ASP A 30 -17.94 22.68 6.85
N TYR A 31 -17.67 21.52 7.44
CA TYR A 31 -17.94 21.28 8.86
C TYR A 31 -17.14 22.20 9.78
N TRP A 32 -15.82 22.25 9.61
CA TRP A 32 -14.94 22.96 10.56
C TRP A 32 -14.83 24.46 10.33
N LEU A 33 -14.92 24.91 9.08
CA LEU A 33 -14.68 26.31 8.70
C LEU A 33 -15.99 27.08 8.47
N LYS A 34 -17.09 26.40 8.12
CA LYS A 34 -18.38 27.04 7.85
C LYS A 34 -19.47 26.67 8.87
N GLY A 35 -19.23 25.65 9.71
CA GLY A 35 -20.22 25.19 10.69
C GLY A 35 -21.34 24.35 10.08
N GLU A 36 -21.15 23.82 8.86
CA GLU A 36 -22.17 23.05 8.15
C GLU A 36 -22.23 21.59 8.62
N PRO A 37 -23.41 21.02 8.90
CA PRO A 37 -23.55 19.64 9.38
C PRO A 37 -23.44 18.64 8.21
N THR A 38 -22.22 18.41 7.70
CA THR A 38 -21.98 17.56 6.52
C THR A 38 -22.09 16.06 6.76
N GLY A 39 -22.26 15.61 8.00
CA GLY A 39 -22.23 14.19 8.38
C GLY A 39 -20.83 13.57 8.39
N ILE A 40 -19.78 14.34 8.08
CA ILE A 40 -18.40 13.82 8.01
C ILE A 40 -17.92 13.25 9.35
N LEU A 41 -18.46 13.69 10.49
CA LEU A 41 -18.10 13.12 11.79
C LEU A 41 -18.89 11.85 12.15
N ASP A 42 -20.02 11.60 11.50
CA ASP A 42 -20.92 10.47 11.80
C ASP A 42 -20.51 9.18 11.10
N GLU A 43 -19.69 9.28 10.05
CA GLU A 43 -19.15 8.13 9.34
C GLU A 43 -17.92 7.51 10.03
N PRO A 44 -17.50 6.29 9.65
CA PRO A 44 -16.30 5.66 10.19
C PRO A 44 -15.03 6.52 10.02
N ALA A 45 -14.05 6.30 10.90
CA ALA A 45 -12.81 7.09 10.89
C ALA A 45 -11.88 6.75 9.71
N VAL A 46 -12.00 5.57 9.12
CA VAL A 46 -11.08 5.07 8.10
C VAL A 46 -11.82 4.64 6.85
N PHE A 47 -11.33 5.08 5.70
CA PHE A 47 -11.73 4.61 4.37
C PHE A 47 -10.50 4.05 3.67
N TYR A 48 -10.59 2.87 3.09
CA TYR A 48 -9.45 2.24 2.43
C TYR A 48 -9.87 1.36 1.26
N SER A 49 -9.05 1.34 0.21
CA SER A 49 -9.17 0.37 -0.87
C SER A 49 -8.32 -0.87 -0.55
N SER A 50 -8.80 -2.04 -0.98
CA SER A 50 -8.04 -3.30 -0.94
C SER A 50 -7.04 -3.42 -2.10
N ARG A 51 -7.15 -2.58 -3.13
CA ARG A 51 -6.16 -2.50 -4.20
C ARG A 51 -4.97 -1.68 -3.73
N ALA A 52 -3.76 -2.13 -4.08
CA ALA A 52 -2.53 -1.44 -3.74
C ALA A 52 -2.05 -0.46 -4.83
N TRP A 53 -2.55 -0.63 -6.06
CA TRP A 53 -2.09 0.07 -7.25
C TRP A 53 -3.14 0.03 -8.37
N ILE A 54 -3.11 1.02 -9.28
CA ILE A 54 -3.93 1.13 -10.48
C ILE A 54 -3.03 1.44 -11.69
N GLU A 55 -2.92 0.51 -12.64
CA GLU A 55 -2.23 0.73 -13.92
C GLU A 55 -3.02 1.69 -14.82
N ASP A 56 -4.30 1.39 -15.08
CA ASP A 56 -5.20 2.21 -15.88
C ASP A 56 -5.91 3.25 -15.00
N ARG A 57 -5.23 4.39 -14.83
CA ARG A 57 -5.74 5.51 -14.03
C ARG A 57 -6.93 6.20 -14.67
N GLU A 58 -7.03 6.20 -16.00
CA GLU A 58 -8.13 6.87 -16.71
C GLU A 58 -9.42 6.06 -16.61
N GLY A 59 -9.32 4.74 -16.71
CA GLY A 59 -10.45 3.81 -16.55
C GLY A 59 -10.81 3.48 -15.10
N TYR A 60 -10.04 3.93 -14.11
CA TYR A 60 -10.34 3.64 -12.70
C TYR A 60 -11.68 4.20 -12.26
N THR A 61 -12.43 3.37 -11.53
CA THR A 61 -13.65 3.75 -10.81
C THR A 61 -13.52 3.29 -9.36
N PRO A 62 -13.81 4.14 -8.37
CA PRO A 62 -13.56 3.86 -6.95
C PRO A 62 -14.65 3.00 -6.31
N THR A 63 -14.92 1.83 -6.87
CA THR A 63 -15.96 0.89 -6.39
C THR A 63 -15.46 -0.09 -5.32
N ASP A 64 -14.16 -0.09 -5.02
CA ASP A 64 -13.47 -1.08 -4.19
C ASP A 64 -13.12 -0.57 -2.78
N TRP A 65 -13.69 0.56 -2.38
CA TRP A 65 -13.46 1.18 -1.07
C TRP A 65 -14.27 0.49 0.03
N SER A 66 -13.61 0.28 1.16
CA SER A 66 -14.15 -0.24 2.42
C SER A 66 -13.95 0.78 3.53
N TYR A 67 -14.61 0.57 4.67
CA TYR A 67 -14.53 1.46 5.82
C TYR A 67 -14.26 0.69 7.13
N ALA A 68 -13.65 1.37 8.10
CA ALA A 68 -13.39 0.84 9.43
C ALA A 68 -13.39 1.95 10.49
N GLU A 69 -13.70 1.59 11.74
CA GLU A 69 -13.71 2.54 12.87
C GLU A 69 -12.32 2.99 13.31
N ARG A 70 -11.29 2.22 12.99
CA ARG A 70 -9.89 2.51 13.33
C ARG A 70 -8.95 1.83 12.36
N TRP A 71 -7.71 2.28 12.38
CA TRP A 71 -6.61 1.65 11.66
C TRP A 71 -5.58 1.08 12.65
N PRO A 72 -5.08 -0.15 12.45
CA PRO A 72 -5.52 -1.14 11.45
C PRO A 72 -6.99 -1.59 11.66
N PRO A 73 -7.64 -2.18 10.64
CA PRO A 73 -9.00 -2.67 10.77
C PRO A 73 -9.15 -3.61 11.99
N PRO A 74 -10.25 -3.55 12.76
CA PRO A 74 -10.41 -4.31 14.00
C PRO A 74 -10.16 -5.82 13.88
N ASP A 75 -10.52 -6.41 12.74
CA ASP A 75 -10.40 -7.83 12.46
C ASP A 75 -9.05 -8.23 11.85
N ALA A 76 -8.13 -7.28 11.68
CA ALA A 76 -6.79 -7.55 11.18
C ALA A 76 -6.01 -8.41 12.19
N ARG A 77 -5.58 -9.59 11.76
CA ARG A 77 -4.78 -10.52 12.57
C ARG A 77 -3.36 -10.60 12.04
N PRO A 78 -2.35 -10.14 12.80
CA PRO A 78 -0.95 -10.35 12.42
C PRO A 78 -0.67 -11.85 12.24
N ARG A 79 -0.17 -12.22 11.07
CA ARG A 79 0.28 -13.58 10.79
C ARG A 79 1.80 -13.60 10.73
N ARG A 80 2.41 -14.39 11.60
CA ARG A 80 3.86 -14.61 11.57
C ARG A 80 4.21 -15.67 10.53
N LEU A 81 5.13 -15.33 9.63
CA LEU A 81 5.73 -16.25 8.67
C LEU A 81 7.24 -16.21 8.87
N TYR A 82 7.85 -17.37 9.05
CA TYR A 82 9.28 -17.54 9.27
C TYR A 82 9.95 -17.96 7.97
N LEU A 83 11.13 -17.40 7.70
CA LEU A 83 12.02 -17.83 6.62
C LEU A 83 12.62 -19.22 6.94
N ARG A 84 12.72 -20.06 5.91
CA ARG A 84 13.36 -21.37 6.00
C ARG A 84 14.62 -21.43 5.12
N GLY A 85 15.57 -22.30 5.50
CA GLY A 85 16.84 -22.48 4.78
C GLY A 85 16.71 -22.96 3.33
N ASP A 86 15.56 -23.55 2.97
CA ASP A 86 15.22 -23.97 1.61
C ASP A 86 14.58 -22.84 0.76
N GLY A 87 14.40 -21.64 1.34
CA GLY A 87 13.77 -20.49 0.68
C GLY A 87 12.25 -20.42 0.84
N SER A 88 11.62 -21.32 1.58
CA SER A 88 10.19 -21.29 1.85
C SER A 88 9.81 -20.38 3.03
N LEU A 89 8.50 -20.13 3.18
CA LEU A 89 7.88 -19.48 4.34
C LEU A 89 6.99 -20.47 5.09
N SER A 90 7.03 -20.46 6.42
CA SER A 90 6.20 -21.35 7.26
C SER A 90 5.69 -20.64 8.51
N ALA A 91 4.54 -21.08 9.04
CA ALA A 91 3.99 -20.60 10.31
C ALA A 91 4.53 -21.36 11.53
N ASP A 92 5.18 -22.52 11.34
CA ASP A 92 5.52 -23.46 12.41
C ASP A 92 6.84 -23.15 13.13
N GLY A 93 7.49 -22.03 12.80
CA GLY A 93 8.77 -21.60 13.38
C GLY A 93 9.88 -21.42 12.33
N PRO A 94 11.07 -20.94 12.73
CA PRO A 94 12.24 -20.94 11.88
C PRO A 94 12.77 -22.37 11.68
N GLY A 95 13.53 -22.61 10.62
CA GLY A 95 14.25 -23.88 10.46
C GLY A 95 15.02 -23.98 9.15
N GLY A 96 15.87 -24.99 9.07
CA GLY A 96 16.89 -25.10 8.02
C GLY A 96 18.14 -24.26 8.32
N PRO A 97 19.21 -24.44 7.53
CA PRO A 97 20.47 -23.74 7.71
C PRO A 97 20.35 -22.25 7.36
N SER A 98 21.26 -21.43 7.88
CA SER A 98 21.41 -20.03 7.46
C SER A 98 21.78 -19.94 5.97
N ARG A 99 21.31 -18.88 5.32
CA ARG A 99 21.69 -18.51 3.95
C ARG A 99 22.50 -17.22 3.99
N HIS A 100 23.49 -17.12 3.10
CA HIS A 100 24.42 -16.00 3.02
C HIS A 100 24.43 -15.45 1.60
N TYR A 101 24.68 -14.14 1.48
CA TYR A 101 24.95 -13.48 0.21
C TYR A 101 25.98 -12.37 0.46
N ARG A 102 26.76 -12.05 -0.56
CA ARG A 102 27.68 -10.92 -0.56
C ARG A 102 27.03 -9.72 -1.22
N TYR A 103 26.98 -8.60 -0.50
CA TYR A 103 26.62 -7.31 -1.05
C TYR A 103 27.88 -6.59 -1.57
N ASP A 104 27.89 -6.22 -2.86
CA ASP A 104 28.90 -5.32 -3.45
C ASP A 104 28.25 -3.95 -3.69
N PRO A 105 28.60 -2.89 -2.94
CA PRO A 105 28.05 -1.56 -3.13
C PRO A 105 28.26 -0.98 -4.54
N ARG A 106 29.26 -1.47 -5.28
CA ARG A 106 29.51 -1.05 -6.68
C ARG A 106 28.59 -1.76 -7.68
N ARG A 107 27.83 -2.75 -7.23
CA ARG A 107 26.84 -3.53 -8.01
C ARG A 107 25.56 -3.70 -7.20
N PRO A 108 24.84 -2.61 -6.88
CA PRO A 108 23.61 -2.69 -6.10
C PRO A 108 22.52 -3.45 -6.86
N ILE A 109 21.54 -3.98 -6.11
CA ILE A 109 20.31 -4.49 -6.70
C ILE A 109 19.50 -3.30 -7.22
N PRO A 110 19.13 -3.27 -8.51
CA PRO A 110 18.35 -2.17 -9.07
C PRO A 110 16.93 -2.14 -8.49
N THR A 111 16.43 -0.95 -8.24
CA THR A 111 15.02 -0.76 -7.87
C THR A 111 14.12 -1.04 -9.07
N ALA A 112 13.16 -1.96 -8.92
CA ALA A 112 12.17 -2.30 -9.93
C ALA A 112 10.76 -2.09 -9.38
N GLY A 113 10.13 -0.95 -9.70
CA GLY A 113 8.80 -0.62 -9.19
C GLY A 113 8.76 -0.28 -7.70
N GLY A 114 7.60 -0.49 -7.07
CA GLY A 114 7.34 -0.07 -5.70
C GLY A 114 6.82 1.36 -5.60
N ARG A 115 7.12 2.05 -4.50
CA ARG A 115 6.66 3.42 -4.20
C ARG A 115 7.68 4.48 -4.66
N ASN A 116 8.16 4.36 -5.89
CA ASN A 116 9.10 5.33 -6.44
C ASN A 116 8.42 6.63 -6.85
N MET A 117 9.20 7.71 -6.80
CA MET A 117 8.80 9.06 -7.19
C MET A 117 9.41 9.50 -8.53
N LEU A 118 10.67 9.12 -8.77
CA LEU A 118 11.48 9.63 -9.88
C LEU A 118 11.71 8.60 -10.98
N ILE A 119 11.52 7.33 -10.66
CA ILE A 119 11.67 6.21 -11.58
C ILE A 119 10.37 5.43 -11.62
N ASP A 120 10.30 4.45 -12.51
CA ASP A 120 9.11 3.64 -12.71
C ASP A 120 8.62 3.00 -11.39
N ALA A 121 7.34 3.20 -11.12
CA ALA A 121 6.66 2.81 -9.88
C ALA A 121 5.61 1.72 -10.17
N GLY A 122 5.06 1.15 -9.10
CA GLY A 122 4.02 0.14 -9.18
C GLY A 122 4.51 -1.30 -9.15
N PRO A 123 3.61 -2.27 -9.36
CA PRO A 123 3.89 -3.69 -9.22
C PRO A 123 4.63 -4.22 -10.46
N ARG A 124 5.94 -3.97 -10.52
CA ARG A 124 6.78 -4.46 -11.61
C ARG A 124 7.20 -5.90 -11.38
N ASP A 125 7.35 -6.63 -12.48
CA ASP A 125 7.83 -8.00 -12.48
C ASP A 125 9.25 -8.09 -11.88
N GLN A 126 9.38 -8.89 -10.82
CA GLN A 126 10.63 -9.05 -10.08
C GLN A 126 11.53 -10.16 -10.63
N ARG A 127 11.13 -10.92 -11.67
CA ARG A 127 11.93 -12.04 -12.20
C ARG A 127 13.34 -11.64 -12.62
N ALA A 128 13.49 -10.46 -13.24
CA ALA A 128 14.80 -9.94 -13.64
C ALA A 128 15.71 -9.66 -12.43
N VAL A 129 15.15 -9.13 -11.33
CA VAL A 129 15.87 -8.90 -10.07
C VAL A 129 16.22 -10.22 -9.39
N GLN A 130 15.30 -11.19 -9.39
CA GLN A 130 15.49 -12.52 -8.80
C GLN A 130 16.55 -13.35 -9.54
N ALA A 131 16.75 -13.11 -10.83
CA ALA A 131 17.77 -13.79 -11.65
C ALA A 131 19.19 -13.23 -11.45
N LEU A 132 19.36 -12.15 -10.67
CA LEU A 132 20.68 -11.60 -10.40
C LEU A 132 21.55 -12.62 -9.63
N PRO A 133 22.84 -12.74 -9.98
CA PRO A 133 23.71 -13.73 -9.37
C PRO A 133 23.88 -13.44 -7.87
N ILE A 134 23.51 -14.41 -7.04
CA ILE A 134 23.84 -14.41 -5.61
C ILE A 134 25.29 -14.87 -5.49
N THR A 135 26.21 -13.93 -5.25
CA THR A 135 27.57 -14.31 -4.88
C THR A 135 27.52 -14.73 -3.41
N VAL A 136 27.83 -15.99 -3.11
CA VAL A 136 27.96 -16.51 -1.74
C VAL A 136 29.39 -16.37 -1.27
#